data_AF-A0AAE6JCT2-F1
#
_entry.id   AF-A0AAE6JCT2-F1
#
_cell.length_a   1.000
_cell.length_b   1.000
_cell.length_c   1.000
_cell.angle_alpha   90.00
_cell.angle_beta   90.00
_cell.angle_gamma   90.00
#
_symmetry.space_group_name_H-M   'P 1'
#
loop_
_entity.id
_entity.type
_entity.pdbx_description
1 polymer ?
#
loop_
_entity_poly.entity_id
_entity_poly.type
_entity_poly.pdbx_seq_one_letter_code
_entity_poly.pdbx_strand_id
1 'polypeptide(L)'
;MAFVKSVLTDADIIRLVRLNSRAGAEALYDRYAIALLIAIIRIVPQKSMAEHTLEQTFIKIWHSFDLYSPKKGKLFTWMVMIARSQAKDAYMPRLQEKQVLKST
;
A
#
# COMPACT_ATOMS: atom_id res chain seq x y z
N MET A 1 -19.99 -15.73 -5.82
CA MET A 1 -20.12 -14.26 -5.84
C MET A 1 -20.12 -13.78 -4.39
N ALA A 2 -19.11 -13.01 -4.01
CA ALA A 2 -18.68 -12.79 -2.62
C ALA A 2 -19.56 -11.77 -1.87
N PHE A 3 -20.64 -12.25 -1.24
CA PHE A 3 -21.50 -11.44 -0.35
C PHE A 3 -21.14 -11.56 1.15
N VAL A 4 -19.95 -12.06 1.49
CA VAL A 4 -19.55 -12.35 2.91
C VAL A 4 -18.44 -11.40 3.43
N LYS A 5 -18.04 -10.35 2.70
CA LYS A 5 -16.99 -9.41 3.16
C LYS A 5 -17.48 -8.27 4.07
N SER A 6 -18.67 -8.36 4.66
CA SER A 6 -19.12 -7.51 5.77
C SER A 6 -18.72 -8.16 7.11
N VAL A 7 -18.02 -7.59 8.09
CA VAL A 7 -17.47 -6.25 8.38
C VAL A 7 -16.16 -6.53 9.16
N LEU A 8 -15.06 -6.86 8.48
CA LEU A 8 -13.79 -7.03 9.21
C LEU A 8 -13.33 -5.67 9.72
N THR A 9 -13.14 -5.56 11.02
CA THR A 9 -12.60 -4.34 11.64
C THR A 9 -11.15 -4.14 11.22
N ASP A 10 -10.60 -2.94 11.39
CA ASP A 10 -9.16 -2.71 11.16
C ASP A 10 -8.33 -3.68 12.00
N ALA A 11 -8.75 -3.96 13.24
CA ALA A 11 -8.08 -4.89 14.13
C ALA A 11 -8.06 -6.32 13.59
N ASP A 12 -9.18 -6.79 13.01
CA ASP A 12 -9.24 -8.11 12.38
C ASP A 12 -8.34 -8.21 11.17
N ILE A 13 -8.34 -7.18 10.31
CA ILE A 13 -7.47 -7.12 9.14
C ILE A 13 -6.01 -7.13 9.58
N ILE A 14 -5.63 -6.32 10.57
CA ILE A 14 -4.27 -6.29 11.12
C ILE A 14 -3.86 -7.67 11.61
N ARG A 15 -4.73 -8.35 12.37
CA ARG A 15 -4.46 -9.70 12.87
C ARG A 15 -4.24 -10.69 11.72
N LEU A 16 -5.14 -10.70 10.74
CA LEU A 16 -5.06 -11.64 9.60
C LEU A 16 -3.83 -11.40 8.73
N VAL A 17 -3.47 -10.14 8.47
CA VAL A 17 -2.27 -9.79 7.69
C VAL A 17 -1.01 -10.23 8.44
N ARG A 18 -0.94 -10.04 9.76
CA ARG A 18 0.19 -10.53 10.58
C ARG A 18 0.31 -12.05 10.62
N LEU A 19 -0.79 -12.77 10.39
CA LEU A 19 -0.79 -14.22 10.24
C LEU A 19 -0.42 -14.68 8.83
N ASN A 20 0.00 -13.77 7.93
CA ASN A 20 0.24 -14.04 6.52
C ASN A 20 -0.96 -14.71 5.83
N SER A 21 -2.18 -14.44 6.30
CA SER A 21 -3.39 -15.05 5.77
C SER A 21 -3.79 -14.38 4.46
N ARG A 22 -4.11 -15.20 3.45
CA ARG A 22 -4.71 -14.74 2.19
C ARG A 22 -5.96 -13.88 2.43
N ALA A 23 -6.80 -14.26 3.39
CA ALA A 23 -8.00 -13.49 3.73
C ALA A 23 -7.67 -12.08 4.26
N GLY A 24 -6.54 -11.93 4.97
CA GLY A 24 -6.04 -10.64 5.44
C GLY A 24 -5.60 -9.74 4.29
N ALA A 25 -4.84 -10.31 3.34
CA ALA A 25 -4.41 -9.59 2.13
C ALA A 25 -5.61 -9.11 1.30
N GLU A 26 -6.58 -10.00 1.06
CA GLU A 26 -7.79 -9.69 0.30
C GLU A 26 -8.67 -8.66 1.01
N ALA A 27 -8.81 -8.73 2.34
CA ALA A 27 -9.58 -7.74 3.10
C ALA A 27 -8.90 -6.37 3.12
N LEU A 28 -7.57 -6.33 3.21
CA LEU A 28 -6.78 -5.11 3.14
C LEU A 28 -6.94 -4.44 1.77
N TYR A 29 -6.84 -5.22 0.69
CA TYR A 29 -7.00 -4.72 -0.67
C TYR A 29 -8.41 -4.16 -0.89
N ASP A 30 -9.44 -4.97 -0.66
CA ASP A 30 -10.84 -4.58 -0.89
C ASP A 30 -11.22 -3.31 -0.13
N ARG A 31 -10.70 -3.13 1.08
CA ARG A 31 -11.06 -1.99 1.93
C ARG A 31 -10.34 -0.71 1.56
N TYR A 32 -9.07 -0.78 1.14
CA TYR A 32 -8.22 0.41 1.03
C TYR A 32 -7.78 0.73 -0.40
N ALA A 33 -7.95 -0.17 -1.38
CA ALA A 33 -7.44 0.01 -2.74
C ALA A 33 -7.94 1.30 -3.40
N ILE A 34 -9.24 1.58 -3.35
CA ILE A 34 -9.83 2.78 -3.96
C ILE A 34 -9.25 4.06 -3.34
N ALA A 35 -9.19 4.11 -2.00
CA ALA A 35 -8.69 5.29 -1.29
C ALA A 35 -7.20 5.55 -1.55
N LEU A 36 -6.39 4.48 -1.60
CA LEU A 36 -4.97 4.58 -1.94
C LEU A 36 -4.77 4.97 -3.41
N LEU A 37 -5.58 4.43 -4.32
CA LEU A 37 -5.54 4.81 -5.74
C LEU A 37 -5.83 6.30 -5.93
N ILE A 38 -6.85 6.85 -5.26
CA ILE A 38 -7.14 8.29 -5.28
C ILE A 38 -5.95 9.10 -4.77
N ALA A 39 -5.27 8.64 -3.71
CA ALA A 39 -4.08 9.31 -3.20
C ALA A 39 -2.91 9.28 -4.19
N ILE A 40 -2.74 8.18 -4.92
CA ILE A 40 -1.68 7.99 -5.92
C ILE A 40 -1.95 8.83 -7.17
N ILE A 41 -3.19 8.84 -7.70
CA ILE A 41 -3.55 9.57 -8.92
C ILE A 41 -3.29 11.08 -8.80
N ARG A 42 -3.38 11.64 -7.58
CA ARG A 42 -3.04 13.05 -7.32
C ARG A 42 -1.56 13.38 -7.55
N ILE A 43 -0.69 12.37 -7.61
CA ILE A 43 0.76 12.52 -7.85
C ILE A 43 1.14 11.96 -9.22
N VAL A 44 0.53 10.84 -9.63
CA VAL A 44 0.75 10.15 -10.91
C VAL A 44 -0.55 10.21 -11.73
N PRO A 45 -0.74 11.21 -12.60
CA PRO A 45 -2.01 11.40 -13.32
C PRO A 45 -2.29 10.31 -14.37
N GLN A 46 -1.25 9.66 -14.89
CA GLN A 46 -1.40 8.59 -15.87
C GLN A 46 -1.99 7.34 -15.20
N LYS A 47 -3.21 6.97 -15.62
CA LYS A 47 -3.98 5.86 -15.03
C LYS A 47 -3.19 4.56 -14.93
N SER A 48 -2.58 4.10 -16.02
CA SER A 48 -1.83 2.84 -16.04
C SER A 48 -0.65 2.84 -15.08
N MET A 49 0.09 3.96 -14.98
CA MET A 49 1.16 4.10 -13.99
C MET A 49 0.63 4.14 -12.57
N ALA A 50 -0.51 4.79 -12.32
CA ALA A 50 -1.13 4.84 -11.00
C ALA A 50 -1.61 3.46 -10.53
N GLU A 51 -2.22 2.68 -11.41
CA GLU A 51 -2.65 1.30 -11.14
C GLU A 51 -1.44 0.41 -10.83
N HIS A 52 -0.39 0.49 -11.64
CA HIS A 52 0.84 -0.25 -11.36
C HIS A 52 1.49 0.18 -10.03
N THR A 53 1.51 1.49 -9.74
CA THR A 53 2.01 2.02 -8.47
C THR A 53 1.20 1.50 -7.28
N LEU A 54 -0.11 1.35 -7.44
CA LEU A 54 -0.99 0.79 -6.40
C LEU A 54 -0.62 -0.67 -6.11
N GLU A 55 -0.40 -1.49 -7.13
CA GLU A 55 0.05 -2.89 -6.98
C GLU A 55 1.37 -2.95 -6.20
N GLN A 56 2.37 -2.17 -6.62
CA GLN A 56 3.67 -2.07 -5.92
C GLN A 56 3.52 -1.57 -4.48
N THR A 57 2.57 -0.68 -4.24
CA THR A 57 2.25 -0.19 -2.90
C THR A 57 1.74 -1.30 -1.99
N PHE A 58 0.81 -2.14 -2.46
CA PHE A 58 0.31 -3.27 -1.68
C PHE A 58 1.38 -4.33 -1.41
N ILE A 59 2.24 -4.62 -2.39
CA ILE A 59 3.41 -5.50 -2.21
C ILE A 59 4.30 -4.94 -1.09
N LYS A 60 4.64 -3.65 -1.14
CA LYS A 60 5.48 -2.99 -0.12
C LYS A 60 4.81 -2.98 1.26
N ILE A 61 3.51 -2.71 1.32
CA ILE A 61 2.73 -2.76 2.57
C ILE A 61 2.79 -4.16 3.17
N TRP A 62 2.59 -5.20 2.37
CA TRP A 62 2.65 -6.59 2.81
C TRP A 62 4.01 -6.93 3.42
N HIS A 63 5.10 -6.65 2.69
CA HIS A 63 6.46 -6.94 3.19
C HIS A 63 6.90 -6.06 4.36
N SER A 64 6.28 -4.90 4.56
CA SER A 64 6.64 -3.96 5.63
C SER A 64 5.65 -3.98 6.80
N PHE A 65 4.68 -4.90 6.82
CA PHE A 65 3.56 -4.84 7.75
C PHE A 65 3.99 -5.02 9.21
N ASP A 66 5.08 -5.73 9.47
CA ASP A 66 5.66 -5.87 10.81
C ASP A 66 6.13 -4.54 11.40
N LEU A 67 6.45 -3.55 10.55
CA LEU A 67 6.83 -2.20 10.99
C LEU A 67 5.61 -1.36 11.42
N TYR A 68 4.40 -1.77 11.05
CA TYR A 68 3.19 -1.07 11.44
C TYR A 68 2.88 -1.29 12.93
N SER A 69 2.69 -0.18 13.64
CA SER A 69 2.27 -0.17 15.04
C SER A 69 1.04 0.71 15.23
N PRO A 70 -0.08 0.16 15.74
CA PRO A 70 -1.28 0.94 16.07
C PRO A 70 -1.01 2.07 17.08
N LYS A 71 0.04 1.95 17.91
CA LYS A 71 0.46 2.99 18.85
C LYS A 71 1.05 4.23 18.17
N LYS A 72 1.59 4.08 16.95
CA LYS A 72 2.20 5.18 16.18
C LYS A 72 1.20 5.88 15.25
N GLY A 73 0.00 5.33 15.07
CA GLY A 73 -1.05 5.93 14.26
C GLY A 73 -2.01 4.91 13.64
N LYS A 74 -3.04 5.45 12.96
CA LYS A 74 -4.04 4.66 12.25
C LYS A 74 -3.42 3.94 11.05
N LEU A 75 -3.88 2.71 10.78
CA LEU A 75 -3.42 1.87 9.68
C LEU A 75 -3.48 2.61 8.33
N PHE A 76 -4.62 3.26 8.06
CA PHE A 76 -4.82 4.01 6.82
C PHE A 76 -3.77 5.11 6.62
N THR A 77 -3.46 5.88 7.66
CA THR A 77 -2.45 6.95 7.58
C THR A 77 -1.07 6.39 7.22
N TRP A 78 -0.68 5.27 7.83
CA TRP A 78 0.60 4.61 7.54
C TRP A 78 0.65 4.10 6.09
N MET A 79 -0.42 3.48 5.59
CA MET A 79 -0.50 3.03 4.18
C MET A 79 -0.45 4.19 3.19
N VAL A 80 -1.11 5.32 3.49
CA VAL A 80 -1.05 6.53 2.64
C VAL A 80 0.36 7.09 2.57
N MET A 81 1.15 7.03 3.64
CA MET A 81 2.54 7.45 3.61
C MET A 81 3.37 6.59 2.64
N ILE A 82 3.17 5.26 2.67
CA ILE A 82 3.83 4.34 1.74
C ILE A 82 3.39 4.63 0.30
N ALA A 83 2.08 4.76 0.05
CA ALA A 83 1.52 5.03 -1.27
C ALA A 83 2.08 6.34 -1.86
N ARG A 84 2.18 7.40 -1.05
CA ARG A 84 2.76 8.68 -1.48
C ARG A 84 4.25 8.57 -1.81
N SER A 85 5.01 7.78 -1.04
CA SER A 85 6.41 7.52 -1.35
C SER A 85 6.52 6.82 -2.71
N GLN A 86 5.78 5.71 -2.89
CA GLN A 86 5.78 4.96 -4.15
C GLN A 86 5.36 5.81 -5.34
N ALA A 87 4.34 6.66 -5.18
CA ALA A 87 3.88 7.55 -6.24
C ALA A 87 4.92 8.61 -6.62
N LYS A 88 5.64 9.18 -5.64
CA LYS A 88 6.75 10.10 -5.91
C LYS A 88 7.88 9.40 -6.65
N ASP A 89 8.22 8.18 -6.25
CA ASP A 89 9.27 7.39 -6.87
C ASP A 89 8.90 7.03 -8.32
N ALA A 90 7.64 6.63 -8.56
CA ALA A 90 7.13 6.34 -9.90
C ALA A 90 7.07 7.58 -10.81
N TYR A 91 6.74 8.75 -10.25
CA TYR A 91 6.70 10.00 -11.00
C TYR A 91 8.08 10.61 -11.25
N MET A 92 9.04 10.37 -10.35
CA MET A 92 10.41 10.92 -10.40
C MET A 92 11.46 9.80 -10.50
N PRO A 93 11.54 9.07 -11.63
CA PRO A 93 12.46 7.94 -11.80
C PRO A 93 13.96 8.28 -11.63
N ARG A 94 14.35 9.55 -11.74
CA ARG A 94 15.75 10.03 -11.61
C ARG A 94 16.39 9.81 -10.23
N LEU A 95 15.62 9.45 -9.20
CA LEU A 95 16.16 9.14 -7.87
C LEU A 95 16.73 7.71 -7.75
N GLN A 96 16.33 6.78 -8.63
CA GLN A 96 16.86 5.41 -8.64
C GLN A 96 18.28 5.35 -9.24
N GLU A 97 18.56 6.13 -10.31
CA GLU A 97 19.90 6.22 -10.90
C GLU A 97 20.97 6.63 -9.88
N LYS A 98 20.66 7.58 -8.99
CA LYS A 98 21.59 8.06 -7.95
C LYS A 98 21.90 7.04 -6.85
N GLN A 99 21.08 6.01 -6.65
CA GLN A 99 21.37 4.95 -5.68
C GLN A 99 22.13 3.78 -6.32
N VAL A 100 21.83 3.44 -7.58
CA VAL A 100 22.59 2.42 -8.33
C VAL A 100 24.02 2.88 -8.62
N LEU A 101 24.21 4.18 -8.92
CA LEU A 101 25.53 4.78 -9.17
C LEU A 101 26.38 5.02 -7.90
N LYS A 102 25.85 4.77 -6.70
CA LYS A 102 26.60 4.90 -5.43
C LYS A 102 27.06 3.56 -4.85
N SER A 103 26.69 2.45 -5.49
CA SER A 103 27.10 1.09 -5.12
C SER A 103 28.08 0.47 -6.12
N THR A 104 28.66 1.27 -7.00
CA THR A 104 29.76 0.91 -7.92
C THR A 104 30.88 1.91 -7.73
#